data_AF-A0A519W3K7-F1
#
_entry.id   AF-A0A519W3K7-F1
#
_cell.length_a   1.000
_cell.length_b   1.000
_cell.length_c   1.000
_cell.angle_alpha   90.00
_cell.angle_beta   90.00
_cell.angle_gamma   90.00
#
_symmetry.space_group_name_H-M   'P 1'
#
loop_
_entity.id
_entity.type
_entity.pdbx_description
1 polymer ?
#
loop_
_entity_poly.entity_id
_entity_poly.type
_entity_poly.pdbx_seq_one_letter_code
_entity_poly.pdbx_strand_id
1 'polypeptide(L)'
;MKSLKTNYFFILFTLFLLCSCQKEESLENGNLPGVSANPSNPSNTQGDSIYLSKMYRLETTNGVTDTSISIKLTYDAQKRCKDIGTYFRNGSQLQLSELGTCYYNGADTLPYKIEFKYWDNGIPEAEVDEKFITYDNVGRKVRDSSIGRTGTTVGSKTITTFTYNNDKMYGTTEYTDYNFSSQSYKNKDTATLVNGNIVSNKKYEYNGTTYVYATESNLTYDNFYSPLTLPAFYAALWDYPSGDTYDYLNPSRNNMLTHTERMFSPVAGFSSATFSYQYNARRFATRSTDSDGEILYFAYTNL
;
A
#
# COMPACT_ATOMS: atom_id res chain seq x y z
N MET A 1 39.62 55.39 -16.25
CA MET A 1 39.42 54.20 -15.40
C MET A 1 38.67 53.15 -16.20
N LYS A 2 39.38 52.09 -16.57
CA LYS A 2 38.88 50.97 -17.37
C LYS A 2 38.08 50.00 -16.47
N SER A 3 36.98 49.50 -17.02
CA SER A 3 36.48 48.13 -16.89
C SER A 3 36.42 47.50 -15.49
N LEU A 4 35.25 47.54 -14.87
CA LEU A 4 34.86 46.57 -13.83
C LEU A 4 33.37 46.17 -13.95
N LYS A 5 32.86 46.03 -15.18
CA LYS A 5 31.47 45.58 -15.45
C LYS A 5 31.36 44.22 -16.15
N THR A 6 32.49 43.53 -16.40
CA THR A 6 32.49 42.29 -17.19
C THR A 6 32.58 41.00 -16.34
N ASN A 7 32.78 41.07 -15.02
CA ASN A 7 32.98 39.87 -14.19
C ASN A 7 31.77 39.41 -13.36
N TYR A 8 30.70 40.21 -13.21
CA TYR A 8 29.51 39.74 -12.49
C TYR A 8 28.55 38.93 -13.36
N PHE A 9 28.51 39.22 -14.66
CA PHE A 9 27.66 38.46 -15.58
C PHE A 9 28.21 37.04 -15.82
N PHE A 10 29.54 36.88 -15.85
CA PHE A 10 30.16 35.56 -16.00
C PHE A 10 29.94 34.70 -14.76
N ILE A 11 30.10 35.23 -13.54
CA ILE A 11 29.90 34.46 -12.29
C ILE A 11 28.43 34.06 -12.07
N LEU A 12 27.47 34.91 -12.44
CA LEU A 12 26.05 34.52 -12.41
C LEU A 12 25.72 33.45 -13.46
N PHE A 13 26.35 33.51 -14.64
CA PHE A 13 26.14 32.51 -15.69
C PHE A 13 26.76 31.15 -15.31
N THR A 14 27.91 31.12 -14.62
CA THR A 14 28.51 29.85 -14.15
C THR A 14 27.76 29.24 -12.95
N LEU A 15 27.15 30.04 -12.07
CA LEU A 15 26.29 29.54 -10.99
C LEU A 15 24.95 28.98 -11.51
N PHE A 16 24.41 29.53 -12.61
CA PHE A 16 23.28 28.91 -13.32
C PHE A 16 23.66 27.63 -14.08
N LEU A 17 24.90 27.52 -14.56
CA LEU A 17 25.42 26.31 -15.22
C LEU A 17 25.79 25.18 -14.26
N LEU A 18 26.01 25.46 -12.96
CA LEU A 18 26.26 24.44 -11.94
C LEU A 18 24.99 24.00 -11.18
N CYS A 19 23.88 24.72 -11.32
CA CYS A 19 22.56 24.24 -10.92
C CYS A 19 21.81 23.46 -12.01
N SER A 20 22.39 23.30 -13.22
CA SER A 20 21.75 22.64 -14.38
C SER A 20 22.38 21.29 -14.76
N CYS A 21 23.02 20.61 -13.80
CA CYS A 21 23.41 19.19 -13.92
C CYS A 21 22.63 18.28 -12.96
N GLN A 22 21.40 18.64 -12.60
CA GLN A 22 20.41 17.63 -12.27
C GLN A 22 19.58 17.41 -13.53
N LYS A 23 19.59 16.18 -14.03
CA LYS A 23 18.66 15.73 -15.04
C LYS A 23 17.25 16.01 -14.52
N GLU A 24 16.65 17.08 -15.00
CA GLU A 24 15.22 17.32 -14.83
C GLU A 24 14.51 16.09 -15.39
N GLU A 25 13.74 15.39 -14.54
CA GLU A 25 12.71 14.48 -15.04
C GLU A 25 11.55 15.37 -15.51
N SER A 26 11.71 15.97 -16.68
CA SER A 26 10.64 16.72 -17.32
C SER A 26 9.50 15.77 -17.66
N LEU A 27 8.36 15.95 -16.99
CA LEU A 27 7.11 15.23 -17.24
C LEU A 27 6.40 15.74 -18.51
N GLU A 28 7.14 16.05 -19.57
CA GLU A 28 6.56 16.20 -20.90
C GLU A 28 6.56 14.81 -21.56
N ASN A 29 5.37 14.23 -21.67
CA ASN A 29 5.10 12.90 -22.24
C ASN A 29 5.59 11.71 -21.43
N GLY A 30 5.03 11.48 -20.23
CA GLY A 30 4.90 10.17 -19.57
C GLY A 30 6.16 9.31 -19.34
N ASN A 31 7.34 9.77 -19.74
CA ASN A 31 8.58 9.04 -19.64
C ASN A 31 9.27 9.45 -18.34
N LEU A 32 8.99 8.75 -17.24
CA LEU A 32 9.97 8.73 -16.15
C LEU A 32 11.25 8.09 -16.72
N PRO A 33 12.45 8.47 -16.30
CA PRO A 33 13.66 7.72 -16.60
C PRO A 33 13.52 6.29 -16.10
N GLY A 34 13.25 5.37 -17.02
CA GLY A 34 13.02 3.95 -16.73
C GLY A 34 11.55 3.53 -16.58
N VAL A 35 10.58 4.43 -16.79
CA VAL A 35 9.18 4.06 -17.03
C VAL A 35 8.76 4.74 -18.34
N SER A 36 8.68 3.97 -19.42
CA SER A 36 8.18 4.52 -20.68
C SER A 36 6.75 5.04 -20.51
N ALA A 37 6.38 6.06 -21.28
CA ALA A 37 5.08 6.75 -21.35
C ALA A 37 3.89 5.85 -21.70
N ASN A 38 4.19 4.61 -22.06
CA ASN A 38 3.39 3.45 -21.78
C ASN A 38 4.29 2.54 -20.96
N PRO A 39 3.97 2.07 -19.74
CA PRO A 39 4.69 0.91 -19.22
C PRO A 39 4.63 -0.12 -20.33
N SER A 40 5.78 -0.45 -20.93
CA SER A 40 5.83 -1.25 -22.15
C SER A 40 4.99 -2.47 -21.88
N ASN A 41 3.88 -2.62 -22.62
CA ASN A 41 3.04 -3.80 -22.49
C ASN A 41 4.00 -4.97 -22.56
N PRO A 42 4.07 -5.79 -21.51
CA PRO A 42 5.08 -6.81 -21.49
C PRO A 42 4.71 -7.76 -22.64
N SER A 43 5.71 -8.21 -23.43
CA SER A 43 5.47 -8.76 -24.77
C SER A 43 4.37 -9.80 -24.80
N ASN A 44 3.62 -9.88 -25.90
CA ASN A 44 2.57 -10.88 -26.15
C ASN A 44 3.12 -12.31 -26.34
N THR A 45 4.29 -12.62 -25.78
CA THR A 45 4.78 -13.99 -25.69
C THR A 45 3.82 -14.79 -24.82
N GLN A 46 2.98 -15.59 -25.47
CA GLN A 46 2.14 -16.63 -24.88
C GLN A 46 3.03 -17.55 -24.01
N GLY A 47 3.06 -17.31 -22.70
CA GLY A 47 3.83 -18.13 -21.76
C GLY A 47 4.25 -17.41 -20.47
N ASP A 48 4.47 -16.11 -20.53
CA ASP A 48 4.96 -15.36 -19.37
C ASP A 48 3.79 -14.86 -18.51
N SER A 49 3.93 -14.99 -17.19
CA SER A 49 2.94 -14.43 -16.26
C SER A 49 3.26 -12.96 -16.01
N ILE A 50 2.23 -12.12 -15.90
CA ILE A 50 2.38 -10.70 -15.63
C ILE A 50 2.39 -10.48 -14.12
N TYR A 51 3.39 -9.74 -13.64
CA TYR A 51 3.55 -9.42 -12.23
C TYR A 51 3.56 -7.91 -12.02
N LEU A 52 2.97 -7.46 -10.91
CA LEU A 52 3.15 -6.10 -10.44
C LEU A 52 4.57 -5.95 -9.91
N SER A 53 5.38 -5.13 -10.56
CA SER A 53 6.80 -4.95 -10.20
C SER A 53 7.02 -3.75 -9.29
N LYS A 54 6.29 -2.65 -9.55
CA LYS A 54 6.43 -1.39 -8.82
C LYS A 54 5.12 -0.64 -8.78
N MET A 55 4.98 0.17 -7.73
CA MET A 55 3.98 1.22 -7.65
C MET A 55 4.64 2.54 -7.29
N TYR A 56 4.03 3.63 -7.74
CA TYR A 56 4.48 4.98 -7.43
C TYR A 56 3.31 5.81 -6.97
N ARG A 57 3.44 6.48 -5.83
CA ARG A 57 2.58 7.59 -5.44
C ARG A 57 3.23 8.88 -5.92
N LEU A 58 2.46 9.67 -6.65
CA LEU A 58 2.90 10.98 -7.11
C LEU A 58 2.16 12.08 -6.37
N GLU A 59 2.89 13.11 -5.98
CA GLU A 59 2.35 14.32 -5.38
C GLU A 59 2.59 15.51 -6.30
N THR A 60 1.59 16.37 -6.46
CA THR A 60 1.71 17.59 -7.27
C THR A 60 1.75 18.81 -6.36
N THR A 61 2.88 19.51 -6.35
CA THR A 61 3.06 20.75 -5.59
C THR A 61 3.41 21.87 -6.56
N ASN A 62 2.63 22.96 -6.56
CA ASN A 62 2.84 24.13 -7.44
C ASN A 62 2.96 23.80 -8.94
N GLY A 63 2.24 22.78 -9.41
CA GLY A 63 2.26 22.33 -10.80
C GLY A 63 3.42 21.41 -11.17
N VAL A 64 4.31 21.09 -10.23
CA VAL A 64 5.36 20.07 -10.40
C VAL A 64 4.87 18.78 -9.75
N THR A 65 4.78 17.71 -10.54
CA THR A 65 4.46 16.37 -10.05
C THR A 65 5.75 15.61 -9.79
N ASP A 66 5.90 15.03 -8.61
CA ASP A 66 7.09 14.26 -8.25
C ASP A 66 6.72 12.95 -7.54
N THR A 67 7.61 11.96 -7.60
CA THR A 67 7.45 10.69 -6.89
C THR A 67 7.66 10.92 -5.40
N SER A 68 6.60 10.80 -4.61
CA SER A 68 6.69 10.88 -3.14
C SER A 68 6.99 9.52 -2.52
N ILE A 69 6.38 8.45 -3.04
CA ILE A 69 6.56 7.07 -2.58
C ILE A 69 6.80 6.14 -3.78
N SER A 70 7.74 5.22 -3.64
CA SER A 70 7.91 4.09 -4.55
C SER A 70 7.81 2.79 -3.77
N ILE A 71 6.97 1.87 -4.22
CA ILE A 71 6.87 0.50 -3.68
C ILE A 71 7.45 -0.44 -4.74
N LYS A 72 8.36 -1.33 -4.36
CA LYS A 72 9.00 -2.30 -5.27
C LYS A 72 8.79 -3.70 -4.75
N LEU A 73 8.37 -4.60 -5.65
CA LEU A 73 8.14 -6.01 -5.35
C LEU A 73 9.22 -6.86 -6.03
N THR A 74 9.84 -7.75 -5.27
CA THR A 74 10.73 -8.79 -5.78
C THR A 74 10.04 -10.15 -5.71
N TYR A 75 10.46 -11.08 -6.58
CA TYR A 75 9.85 -12.40 -6.68
C TYR A 75 10.92 -13.49 -6.58
N ASP A 76 10.56 -14.62 -5.98
CA ASP A 76 11.42 -15.81 -5.93
C ASP A 76 11.37 -16.62 -7.24
N ALA A 77 12.13 -17.72 -7.30
CA ALA A 77 12.16 -18.60 -8.47
C ALA A 77 10.82 -19.32 -8.76
N GLN A 78 9.94 -19.41 -7.76
CA GLN A 78 8.57 -19.91 -7.89
C GLN A 78 7.57 -18.80 -8.26
N LYS A 79 8.08 -17.60 -8.56
CA LYS A 79 7.31 -16.41 -8.95
C LYS A 79 6.36 -15.92 -7.84
N ARG A 80 6.70 -16.16 -6.57
CA ARG A 80 5.98 -15.63 -5.40
C ARG A 80 6.67 -14.35 -4.94
N CYS A 81 5.89 -13.37 -4.46
CA CYS A 81 6.47 -12.13 -3.97
C CYS A 81 7.32 -12.41 -2.73
N LYS A 82 8.60 -12.05 -2.76
CA LYS A 82 9.56 -12.34 -1.71
C LYS A 82 9.78 -11.13 -0.82
N ASP A 83 10.10 -9.98 -1.41
CA ASP A 83 10.38 -8.76 -0.67
C ASP A 83 9.58 -7.59 -1.25
N ILE A 84 9.19 -6.67 -0.37
CA ILE A 84 8.47 -5.45 -0.71
C ILE A 84 9.15 -4.28 -0.02
N GLY A 85 9.76 -3.42 -0.82
CA GLY A 85 10.42 -2.22 -0.32
C GLY A 85 9.57 -0.98 -0.54
N THR A 86 9.27 -0.24 0.52
CA THR A 86 8.70 1.11 0.43
C THR A 86 9.82 2.12 0.55
N TYR A 87 9.89 3.02 -0.42
CA TYR A 87 10.91 4.05 -0.54
C TYR A 87 10.27 5.42 -0.54
N PHE A 88 10.71 6.30 0.35
CA PHE A 88 10.29 7.69 0.38
C PHE A 88 11.37 8.59 -0.22
N ARG A 89 10.93 9.72 -0.76
CA ARG A 89 11.83 10.77 -1.20
C ARG A 89 12.44 11.50 0.00
N ASN A 90 13.77 11.48 0.10
CA ASN A 90 14.54 12.31 1.02
C ASN A 90 15.51 13.17 0.20
N GLY A 91 15.15 14.44 -0.03
CA GLY A 91 15.85 15.32 -0.96
C GLY A 91 15.79 14.79 -2.39
N SER A 92 16.95 14.52 -3.00
CA SER A 92 17.06 14.00 -4.37
C SER A 92 17.14 12.48 -4.47
N GLN A 93 17.09 11.76 -3.34
CA GLN A 93 17.26 10.31 -3.32
C GLN A 93 16.01 9.61 -2.77
N LEU A 94 15.72 8.44 -3.31
CA LEU A 94 14.77 7.50 -2.73
C LEU A 94 15.49 6.66 -1.68
N GLN A 95 15.03 6.74 -0.44
CA GLN A 95 15.58 5.97 0.68
C GLN A 95 14.60 4.87 1.08
N LEU A 96 15.12 3.68 1.33
CA LEU A 96 14.33 2.57 1.86
C LEU A 96 13.89 2.93 3.28
N SER A 97 12.59 2.92 3.52
CA SER A 97 12.00 3.19 4.82
C SER A 97 11.36 1.96 5.42
N GLU A 98 10.85 1.06 4.57
CA GLU A 98 10.21 -0.18 5.02
C GLU A 98 10.58 -1.34 4.10
N LEU A 99 10.81 -2.51 4.68
CA LEU A 99 11.01 -3.76 3.95
C LEU A 99 10.13 -4.86 4.55
N GLY A 100 9.12 -5.30 3.80
CA GLY A 100 8.35 -6.51 4.07
C GLY A 100 9.03 -7.73 3.43
N THR A 101 9.33 -8.76 4.23
CA THR A 101 9.85 -10.05 3.77
C THR A 101 8.81 -11.15 3.94
N CYS A 102 8.50 -11.87 2.87
CA CYS A 102 7.48 -12.92 2.84
C CYS A 102 8.10 -14.31 3.02
N TYR A 103 7.51 -15.11 3.90
CA TYR A 103 7.92 -16.48 4.16
C TYR A 103 6.81 -17.46 3.79
N TYR A 104 7.19 -18.53 3.10
CA TYR A 104 6.29 -19.53 2.53
C TYR A 104 6.64 -20.94 3.04
N ASN A 105 5.64 -21.79 3.21
CA ASN A 105 5.85 -23.20 3.52
C ASN A 105 5.93 -24.01 2.21
N GLY A 106 7.12 -24.51 1.89
CA GLY A 106 7.32 -25.36 0.70
C GLY A 106 6.86 -24.68 -0.60
N ALA A 107 5.85 -25.27 -1.24
CA ALA A 107 5.29 -24.83 -2.53
C ALA A 107 4.06 -23.92 -2.40
N ASP A 108 3.69 -23.51 -1.18
CA ASP A 108 2.54 -22.62 -0.96
C ASP A 108 2.72 -21.29 -1.69
N THR A 109 1.61 -20.75 -2.19
CA THR A 109 1.57 -19.44 -2.89
C THR A 109 1.21 -18.29 -1.96
N LEU A 110 0.65 -18.59 -0.78
CA LEU A 110 0.30 -17.61 0.25
C LEU A 110 1.37 -17.63 1.35
N PRO A 111 1.87 -16.47 1.80
CA PRO A 111 2.85 -16.43 2.88
C PRO A 111 2.18 -16.75 4.21
N TYR A 112 2.87 -17.53 5.05
CA TYR A 112 2.44 -17.83 6.43
C TYR A 112 3.02 -16.84 7.44
N LYS A 113 4.12 -16.16 7.08
CA LYS A 113 4.74 -15.10 7.88
C LYS A 113 5.13 -13.95 6.96
N ILE A 114 4.95 -12.72 7.45
CA ILE A 114 5.53 -11.51 6.87
C ILE A 114 6.30 -10.80 7.98
N GLU A 115 7.50 -10.33 7.67
CA GLU A 115 8.31 -9.51 8.59
C GLU A 115 8.53 -8.15 7.97
N PHE A 116 8.04 -7.10 8.62
CA PHE A 116 8.29 -5.73 8.26
C PHE A 116 9.41 -5.15 9.10
N LYS A 117 10.37 -4.51 8.44
CA LYS A 117 11.42 -3.72 9.08
C LYS A 117 11.24 -2.27 8.70
N TYR A 118 11.13 -1.41 9.70
CA TYR A 118 11.00 0.02 9.54
C TYR A 118 12.30 0.71 9.95
N TRP A 119 12.80 1.59 9.08
CA TRP A 119 13.97 2.41 9.34
C TRP A 119 13.52 3.86 9.45
N ASP A 120 13.40 4.33 10.69
CA ASP A 120 13.22 5.74 10.98
C ASP A 120 14.57 6.44 11.14
N ASN A 121 14.68 7.64 10.55
CA ASN A 121 15.86 8.48 10.68
C ASN A 121 16.07 8.86 12.16
N GLY A 122 17.08 8.26 12.80
CA GLY A 122 17.47 8.57 14.18
C GLY A 122 17.18 7.48 15.21
N ILE A 123 16.56 6.36 14.83
CA ILE A 123 16.42 5.19 15.71
C ILE A 123 17.58 4.21 15.42
N PRO A 124 18.39 3.81 16.43
CA PRO A 124 19.54 2.92 16.20
C PRO A 124 19.14 1.50 15.78
N GLU A 125 17.94 1.07 16.14
CA GLU A 125 17.41 -0.28 15.90
C GLU A 125 16.13 -0.17 15.08
N ALA A 126 16.02 -0.98 14.03
CA ALA A 126 14.81 -1.03 13.22
C ALA A 126 13.64 -1.53 14.09
N GLU A 127 12.47 -0.88 13.95
CA GLU A 127 11.22 -1.48 14.42
C GLU A 127 10.90 -2.68 13.53
N VAL A 128 10.49 -3.77 14.16
CA VAL A 128 10.14 -5.01 13.48
C VAL A 128 8.70 -5.37 13.82
N ASP A 129 7.86 -5.53 12.80
CA ASP A 129 6.54 -6.13 12.95
C ASP A 129 6.52 -7.50 12.28
N GLU A 130 6.18 -8.53 13.05
CA GLU A 130 6.06 -9.90 12.57
C GLU A 130 4.60 -10.31 12.51
N LYS A 131 4.09 -10.53 11.30
CA LYS A 131 2.73 -10.99 11.02
C LYS A 131 2.73 -12.49 10.73
N PHE A 132 1.83 -13.24 11.35
CA PHE A 132 1.66 -14.68 11.20
C PHE A 132 0.22 -14.98 10.78
N ILE A 133 0.08 -15.74 9.70
CA ILE A 133 -1.18 -15.84 8.97
C ILE A 133 -1.53 -17.31 8.79
N THR A 134 -2.79 -17.65 9.10
CA THR A 134 -3.34 -18.99 8.90
C THR A 134 -4.49 -18.92 7.92
N TYR A 135 -4.53 -19.89 7.01
CA TYR A 135 -5.58 -20.02 6.00
C TYR A 135 -6.36 -21.32 6.21
N ASP A 136 -7.61 -21.35 5.75
CA ASP A 136 -8.35 -22.60 5.61
C ASP A 136 -7.91 -23.38 4.35
N ASN A 137 -8.52 -24.54 4.13
CA ASN A 137 -8.24 -25.42 3.00
C ASN A 137 -8.62 -24.83 1.63
N VAL A 138 -9.35 -23.73 1.58
CA VAL A 138 -9.70 -23.02 0.34
C VAL A 138 -8.94 -21.70 0.18
N GLY A 139 -7.94 -21.46 1.03
CA GLY A 139 -7.04 -20.30 0.95
C GLY A 139 -7.62 -19.01 1.54
N ARG A 140 -8.71 -19.07 2.31
CA ARG A 140 -9.25 -17.90 3.02
C ARG A 140 -8.51 -17.71 4.34
N LYS A 141 -8.15 -16.47 4.67
CA LYS A 141 -7.53 -16.13 5.95
C LYS A 141 -8.49 -16.46 7.10
N VAL A 142 -8.07 -17.29 8.06
CA VAL A 142 -8.86 -17.63 9.26
C VAL A 142 -8.27 -17.03 10.53
N ARG A 143 -6.99 -16.68 10.51
CA ARG A 143 -6.33 -16.00 11.61
C ARG A 143 -5.19 -15.14 11.11
N ASP A 144 -5.06 -13.98 11.73
CA ASP A 144 -3.93 -13.08 11.65
C ASP A 144 -3.41 -12.80 13.06
N SER A 145 -2.11 -12.69 13.21
CA SER A 145 -1.53 -12.21 14.47
C SER A 145 -0.24 -11.47 14.20
N SER A 146 -0.08 -10.31 14.82
CA SER A 146 1.12 -9.49 14.68
C SER A 146 1.80 -9.24 16.03
N ILE A 147 3.12 -9.03 15.99
CA ILE A 147 3.93 -8.65 17.15
C ILE A 147 4.90 -7.55 16.70
N GLY A 148 4.67 -6.34 17.20
CA GLY A 148 5.58 -5.21 17.01
C GLY A 148 6.68 -5.20 18.08
N ARG A 149 7.92 -4.97 17.66
CA ARG A 149 9.10 -4.93 18.53
C ARG A 149 10.08 -3.83 18.17
N THR A 150 10.74 -3.29 19.19
CA THR A 150 11.97 -2.49 19.03
C THR A 150 13.09 -3.24 19.73
N GLY A 151 14.08 -3.70 18.97
CA GLY A 151 15.10 -4.60 19.47
C GLY A 151 14.49 -5.91 19.98
N THR A 152 14.71 -6.23 21.26
CA THR A 152 14.13 -7.41 21.92
C THR A 152 12.83 -7.12 22.68
N THR A 153 12.41 -5.85 22.77
CA THR A 153 11.26 -5.42 23.54
C THR A 153 9.99 -5.51 22.70
N VAL A 154 8.95 -6.16 23.21
CA VAL A 154 7.63 -6.22 22.57
C VAL A 154 6.86 -4.94 22.88
N GLY A 155 6.52 -4.17 21.85
CA GLY A 155 5.74 -2.95 21.95
C GLY A 155 4.24 -3.18 21.81
N SER A 156 3.83 -4.10 20.92
CA SER A 156 2.41 -4.36 20.66
C SER A 156 2.14 -5.79 20.21
N LYS A 157 0.88 -6.22 20.33
CA LYS A 157 0.37 -7.48 19.78
C LYS A 157 -1.03 -7.30 19.24
N THR A 158 -1.31 -7.93 18.11
CA THR A 158 -2.66 -8.02 17.54
C THR A 158 -2.99 -9.47 17.26
N ILE A 159 -4.24 -9.87 17.49
CA ILE A 159 -4.78 -11.15 17.04
C ILE A 159 -6.13 -10.89 16.42
N THR A 160 -6.30 -11.27 15.16
CA THR A 160 -7.57 -11.21 14.44
C THR A 160 -7.99 -12.61 14.03
N THR A 161 -9.20 -13.02 14.39
CA THR A 161 -9.79 -14.29 13.94
C THR A 161 -10.93 -14.01 12.97
N PHE A 162 -10.98 -14.76 11.88
CA PHE A 162 -11.99 -14.62 10.84
C PHE A 162 -12.88 -15.86 10.78
N THR A 163 -14.18 -15.62 10.63
CA THR A 163 -15.16 -16.66 10.33
C THR A 163 -15.99 -16.26 9.13
N TYR A 164 -16.48 -17.25 8.39
CA TYR A 164 -17.18 -17.05 7.12
C TYR A 164 -18.52 -17.77 7.16
N ASN A 165 -19.58 -17.10 6.71
CA ASN A 165 -20.90 -17.70 6.53
C ASN A 165 -21.54 -17.13 5.27
N ASN A 166 -21.70 -17.97 4.24
CA ASN A 166 -22.14 -17.55 2.91
C ASN A 166 -21.33 -16.33 2.43
N ASP A 167 -22.02 -15.26 2.03
CA ASP A 167 -21.48 -13.99 1.57
C ASP A 167 -21.09 -13.04 2.71
N LYS A 168 -20.86 -13.56 3.92
CA LYS A 168 -20.47 -12.78 5.09
C LYS A 168 -19.14 -13.25 5.66
N MET A 169 -18.32 -12.26 6.04
CA MET A 169 -17.09 -12.44 6.81
C MET A 169 -17.26 -11.73 8.14
N TYR A 170 -16.77 -12.34 9.22
CA TYR A 170 -16.77 -11.77 10.56
C TYR A 170 -15.35 -11.77 11.11
N GLY A 171 -14.91 -10.61 11.58
CA GLY A 171 -13.63 -10.42 12.26
C GLY A 171 -13.82 -10.24 13.76
N THR A 172 -12.92 -10.78 14.55
CA THR A 172 -12.77 -10.40 15.97
C THR A 172 -11.31 -10.12 16.22
N THR A 173 -11.02 -8.90 16.65
CA THR A 173 -9.67 -8.40 16.86
C THR A 173 -9.46 -8.13 18.34
N GLU A 174 -8.32 -8.57 18.86
CA GLU A 174 -7.79 -8.15 20.15
C GLU A 174 -6.42 -7.54 19.94
N TYR A 175 -6.20 -6.35 20.47
CA TYR A 175 -4.91 -5.69 20.46
C TYR A 175 -4.48 -5.33 21.87
N THR A 176 -3.17 -5.35 22.09
CA THR A 176 -2.55 -4.87 23.30
C THR A 176 -1.33 -4.03 22.95
N ASP A 177 -1.28 -2.80 23.47
CA ASP A 177 -0.12 -1.92 23.43
C ASP A 177 0.59 -1.95 24.79
N TYR A 178 1.87 -2.32 24.81
CA TYR A 178 2.67 -2.37 26.03
C TYR A 178 3.43 -1.07 26.31
N ASN A 179 3.53 -0.17 25.33
CA ASN A 179 4.25 1.10 25.45
C ASN A 179 3.40 2.19 26.15
N PHE A 180 2.08 2.15 26.01
CA PHE A 180 1.16 3.11 26.64
C PHE A 180 0.24 2.45 27.67
N SER A 181 0.64 2.47 28.95
CA SER A 181 -0.16 2.04 30.11
C SER A 181 -0.92 0.70 29.97
N SER A 182 -0.45 -0.21 29.11
CA SER A 182 -1.16 -1.46 28.75
C SER A 182 -2.60 -1.22 28.28
N GLN A 183 -2.78 -0.42 27.23
CA GLN A 183 -4.09 -0.29 26.59
C GLN A 183 -4.41 -1.56 25.79
N SER A 184 -5.65 -2.04 25.93
CA SER A 184 -6.17 -3.13 25.11
C SER A 184 -7.48 -2.71 24.49
N TYR A 185 -7.62 -2.91 23.19
CA TYR A 185 -8.88 -2.72 22.47
C TYR A 185 -9.35 -4.02 21.86
N LYS A 186 -10.68 -4.14 21.77
CA LYS A 186 -11.33 -5.28 21.15
C LYS A 186 -12.34 -4.79 20.14
N ASN A 187 -12.25 -5.32 18.93
CA ASN A 187 -13.16 -4.97 17.84
C ASN A 187 -13.89 -6.20 17.34
N LYS A 188 -15.10 -5.99 16.86
CA LYS A 188 -15.87 -6.95 16.09
C LYS A 188 -16.28 -6.32 14.80
N ASP A 189 -16.11 -7.07 13.73
CA ASP A 189 -16.28 -6.54 12.40
C ASP A 189 -17.13 -7.49 11.56
N THR A 190 -17.94 -6.94 10.66
CA THR A 190 -18.70 -7.72 9.70
C THR A 190 -18.52 -7.15 8.31
N ALA A 191 -18.32 -8.00 7.31
CA ALA A 191 -18.24 -7.62 5.92
C ALA A 191 -19.20 -8.45 5.06
N THR A 192 -19.73 -7.82 4.01
CA THR A 192 -20.45 -8.49 2.93
C THR A 192 -19.51 -8.70 1.76
N LEU A 193 -19.45 -9.93 1.27
CA LEU A 193 -18.64 -10.32 0.13
C LEU A 193 -19.52 -10.47 -1.11
N VAL A 194 -19.12 -9.88 -2.24
CA VAL A 194 -19.72 -10.14 -3.55
C VAL A 194 -18.59 -10.49 -4.51
N ASN A 195 -18.60 -11.73 -5.01
CA ASN A 195 -17.55 -12.25 -5.90
C ASN A 195 -16.12 -12.11 -5.34
N GLY A 196 -15.95 -12.14 -4.02
CA GLY A 196 -14.66 -11.99 -3.35
C GLY A 196 -14.25 -10.54 -3.05
N ASN A 197 -15.05 -9.55 -3.43
CA ASN A 197 -14.86 -8.15 -2.99
C ASN A 197 -15.70 -7.84 -1.75
N ILE A 198 -15.20 -7.01 -0.85
CA ILE A 198 -15.99 -6.49 0.27
C ILE A 198 -16.81 -5.31 -0.22
N VAL A 199 -18.13 -5.42 -0.29
CA VAL A 199 -19.01 -4.33 -0.75
C VAL A 199 -19.56 -3.48 0.39
N SER A 200 -19.52 -4.00 1.62
CA SER A 200 -19.91 -3.25 2.81
C SER A 200 -19.21 -3.79 4.04
N ASN A 201 -18.92 -2.93 5.00
CA ASN A 201 -18.35 -3.29 6.29
C ASN A 201 -19.08 -2.57 7.45
N LYS A 202 -19.05 -3.19 8.63
CA LYS A 202 -19.46 -2.60 9.90
C LYS A 202 -18.45 -2.96 10.98
N LYS A 203 -18.00 -1.95 11.73
CA LYS A 203 -17.11 -2.08 12.90
C LYS A 203 -17.85 -1.80 14.19
N TYR A 204 -17.53 -2.58 15.21
CA TYR A 204 -17.99 -2.42 16.57
C TYR A 204 -16.81 -2.42 17.54
N GLU A 205 -16.73 -1.41 18.39
CA GLU A 205 -15.64 -1.23 19.35
C GLU A 205 -16.10 -1.57 20.77
N TYR A 206 -15.26 -2.26 21.52
CA TYR A 206 -15.54 -2.59 22.92
C TYR A 206 -15.22 -1.42 23.84
N ASN A 207 -16.23 -0.89 24.54
CA ASN A 207 -16.07 0.26 25.45
C ASN A 207 -15.81 -0.12 26.92
N GLY A 208 -15.42 -1.37 27.19
CA GLY A 208 -15.23 -1.89 28.54
C GLY A 208 -16.42 -2.70 29.08
N THR A 209 -17.62 -2.56 28.50
CA THR A 209 -18.82 -3.31 28.90
C THR A 209 -19.51 -4.01 27.73
N THR A 210 -19.64 -3.33 26.58
CA THR A 210 -20.31 -3.85 25.39
C THR A 210 -19.60 -3.40 24.13
N TYR A 211 -19.94 -4.05 23.02
CA TYR A 211 -19.58 -3.58 21.68
C TYR A 211 -20.55 -2.48 21.25
N VAL A 212 -20.01 -1.34 20.85
CA VAL A 212 -20.75 -0.17 20.35
C VAL A 212 -20.48 -0.02 18.87
N TYR A 213 -21.51 0.32 18.10
CA TYR A 213 -21.37 0.54 16.67
C TYR A 213 -20.49 1.76 16.40
N ALA A 214 -19.38 1.56 15.71
CA ALA A 214 -18.33 2.56 15.53
C ALA A 214 -18.31 3.11 14.11
N THR A 215 -18.25 2.23 13.10
CA THR A 215 -18.06 2.64 11.71
C THR A 215 -18.84 1.75 10.76
N GLU A 216 -19.27 2.31 9.62
CA GLU A 216 -19.75 1.54 8.48
C GLU A 216 -19.16 2.06 7.18
N SER A 217 -18.86 1.14 6.27
CA SER A 217 -18.29 1.47 4.97
C SER A 217 -19.08 0.80 3.86
N ASN A 218 -19.19 1.45 2.71
CA ASN A 218 -19.72 0.88 1.47
C ASN A 218 -18.70 1.09 0.35
N LEU A 219 -18.48 0.03 -0.43
CA LEU A 219 -17.47 0.01 -1.48
C LEU A 219 -18.12 -0.46 -2.78
N THR A 220 -17.72 0.17 -3.87
CA THR A 220 -18.08 -0.28 -5.22
C THR A 220 -16.84 -0.54 -6.04
N TYR A 221 -16.99 -1.33 -7.10
CA TYR A 221 -15.88 -1.82 -7.90
C TYR A 221 -16.22 -1.75 -9.38
N ASP A 222 -15.17 -1.66 -10.19
CA ASP A 222 -15.27 -1.90 -11.62
C ASP A 222 -15.36 -3.41 -11.91
N ASN A 223 -15.28 -3.76 -13.20
CA ASN A 223 -15.28 -5.14 -13.66
C ASN A 223 -13.88 -5.67 -14.02
N PHE A 224 -12.80 -4.95 -13.67
CA PHE A 224 -11.43 -5.34 -13.98
C PHE A 224 -10.67 -5.71 -12.72
N TYR A 225 -9.71 -6.63 -12.83
CA TYR A 225 -8.95 -7.08 -11.68
C TYR A 225 -8.05 -5.96 -11.14
N SER A 226 -7.94 -5.87 -9.82
CA SER A 226 -7.00 -4.96 -9.19
C SER A 226 -5.56 -5.43 -9.41
N PRO A 227 -4.60 -4.52 -9.69
CA PRO A 227 -3.17 -4.85 -9.75
C PRO A 227 -2.68 -5.52 -8.46
N LEU A 228 -3.30 -5.20 -7.33
CA LEU A 228 -2.98 -5.73 -6.01
C LEU A 228 -3.38 -7.21 -5.84
N THR A 229 -4.15 -7.78 -6.78
CA THR A 229 -4.43 -9.24 -6.77
C THR A 229 -3.28 -10.09 -7.32
N LEU A 230 -2.35 -9.49 -8.08
CA LEU A 230 -1.25 -10.25 -8.70
C LEU A 230 -0.26 -10.77 -7.66
N PRO A 231 0.15 -9.98 -6.66
CA PRO A 231 0.97 -10.47 -5.56
C PRO A 231 0.07 -11.13 -4.52
N ALA A 232 0.23 -12.43 -4.31
CA ALA A 232 -0.46 -13.18 -3.25
C ALA A 232 -0.24 -12.59 -1.84
N PHE A 233 0.87 -11.86 -1.66
CA PHE A 233 1.16 -11.06 -0.47
C PHE A 233 0.04 -10.08 -0.08
N TYR A 234 -0.61 -9.43 -1.04
CA TYR A 234 -1.63 -8.43 -0.70
C TYR A 234 -2.86 -9.07 -0.05
N ALA A 235 -3.19 -10.31 -0.42
CA ALA A 235 -4.21 -11.09 0.32
C ALA A 235 -3.79 -11.38 1.77
N ALA A 236 -2.49 -11.47 2.03
CA ALA A 236 -1.91 -11.68 3.34
C ALA A 236 -1.86 -10.38 4.18
N LEU A 237 -1.72 -9.21 3.55
CA LEU A 237 -1.86 -7.91 4.22
C LEU A 237 -3.29 -7.51 4.54
N TRP A 238 -4.27 -8.24 4.04
CA TRP A 238 -5.67 -7.86 4.20
C TRP A 238 -6.10 -7.84 5.67
N ASP A 239 -6.22 -6.66 6.27
CA ASP A 239 -6.67 -6.47 7.66
C ASP A 239 -8.17 -6.22 7.78
N TYR A 240 -8.90 -6.22 6.67
CA TYR A 240 -10.36 -6.21 6.69
C TYR A 240 -10.92 -7.50 7.31
N PRO A 241 -11.96 -7.40 8.15
CA PRO A 241 -12.93 -6.30 8.14
C PRO A 241 -12.71 -5.21 9.20
N SER A 242 -11.49 -4.93 9.68
CA SER A 242 -11.20 -4.00 10.80
C SER A 242 -11.77 -2.58 10.72
N GLY A 243 -12.43 -2.19 9.63
CA GLY A 243 -13.16 -0.93 9.47
C GLY A 243 -12.30 0.32 9.64
N ASP A 244 -10.98 0.15 9.61
CA ASP A 244 -10.03 1.24 9.68
C ASP A 244 -9.77 1.80 8.29
N THR A 245 -9.79 3.12 8.28
CA THR A 245 -9.94 4.03 7.15
C THR A 245 -8.79 3.93 6.16
N TYR A 246 -9.19 3.81 4.89
CA TYR A 246 -8.53 4.47 3.76
C TYR A 246 -7.03 4.18 3.58
N ASP A 247 -6.74 2.97 3.09
CA ASP A 247 -5.43 2.71 2.51
C ASP A 247 -5.55 2.54 0.98
N TYR A 248 -4.72 3.27 0.25
CA TYR A 248 -4.58 3.21 -1.21
C TYR A 248 -4.24 1.81 -1.72
N LEU A 249 -3.81 0.95 -0.80
CA LEU A 249 -3.39 -0.42 -1.00
C LEU A 249 -4.43 -1.44 -0.54
N ASN A 250 -5.72 -1.06 -0.45
CA ASN A 250 -6.77 -1.98 -0.04
C ASN A 250 -6.82 -3.19 -1.02
N PRO A 251 -6.42 -4.39 -0.57
CA PRO A 251 -6.33 -5.54 -1.43
C PRO A 251 -7.74 -6.04 -1.71
N SER A 252 -8.23 -5.74 -2.91
CA SER A 252 -9.55 -6.11 -3.40
C SER A 252 -9.40 -6.90 -4.70
N ARG A 253 -10.38 -7.72 -5.03
CA ARG A 253 -10.34 -8.52 -6.26
C ARG A 253 -10.41 -7.61 -7.50
N ASN A 254 -11.25 -6.59 -7.44
CA ASN A 254 -11.47 -5.63 -8.53
C ASN A 254 -11.00 -4.22 -8.16
N ASN A 255 -10.87 -3.32 -9.13
CA ASN A 255 -10.48 -1.94 -8.80
C ASN A 255 -11.64 -1.23 -8.12
N MET A 256 -11.37 -0.65 -6.96
CA MET A 256 -12.36 0.06 -6.16
C MET A 256 -12.74 1.38 -6.82
N LEU A 257 -14.02 1.60 -7.13
CA LEU A 257 -14.50 2.85 -7.74
C LEU A 257 -14.93 3.88 -6.71
N THR A 258 -15.56 3.43 -5.63
CA THR A 258 -15.98 4.32 -4.54
C THR A 258 -15.76 3.67 -3.20
N HIS A 259 -15.43 4.49 -2.22
CA HIS A 259 -15.44 4.13 -0.81
C HIS A 259 -16.17 5.24 -0.06
N THR A 260 -17.24 4.91 0.66
CA THR A 260 -17.88 5.83 1.59
C THR A 260 -17.80 5.23 2.97
N GLU A 261 -17.41 6.02 3.96
CA GLU A 261 -17.35 5.61 5.34
C GLU A 261 -18.08 6.60 6.22
N ARG A 262 -18.79 6.06 7.20
CA ARG A 262 -19.49 6.83 8.22
C ARG A 262 -19.05 6.35 9.59
N MET A 263 -18.51 7.28 10.36
CA MET A 263 -18.13 7.08 11.75
C MET A 263 -19.26 7.56 12.67
N PHE A 264 -19.50 6.83 13.74
CA PHE A 264 -20.52 7.11 14.75
C PHE A 264 -19.92 7.38 16.13
N SER A 265 -18.73 6.85 16.42
CA SER A 265 -18.04 6.95 17.71
C SER A 265 -16.52 7.04 17.48
N PRO A 266 -15.76 7.82 18.30
CA PRO A 266 -16.24 8.73 19.34
C PRO A 266 -16.76 10.08 18.79
N VAL A 267 -16.51 10.37 17.51
CA VAL A 267 -16.98 11.58 16.83
C VAL A 267 -17.65 11.17 15.53
N ALA A 268 -18.87 11.65 15.31
CA ALA A 268 -19.57 11.38 14.07
C ALA A 268 -18.84 12.04 12.90
N GLY A 269 -18.59 11.26 11.85
CA GLY A 269 -17.85 11.71 10.68
C GLY A 269 -18.34 11.02 9.43
N PHE A 270 -18.01 11.62 8.29
CA PHE A 270 -18.27 11.03 6.99
C PHE A 270 -17.07 11.31 6.10
N SER A 271 -16.58 10.26 5.45
CA SER A 271 -15.57 10.37 4.41
C SER A 271 -16.08 9.66 3.15
N SER A 272 -15.67 10.17 2.01
CA SER A 272 -15.97 9.55 0.74
C SER A 272 -14.84 9.78 -0.22
N ALA A 273 -14.54 8.75 -1.01
CA ALA A 273 -13.68 8.91 -2.15
C ALA A 273 -14.17 8.18 -3.37
N THR A 274 -13.72 8.68 -4.50
CA THR A 274 -13.96 8.12 -5.82
C THR A 274 -12.63 7.90 -6.51
N PHE A 275 -12.49 6.79 -7.21
CA PHE A 275 -11.28 6.47 -7.95
C PHE A 275 -11.61 6.32 -9.43
N SER A 276 -10.70 6.82 -10.26
CA SER A 276 -10.72 6.64 -11.70
C SER A 276 -9.45 5.91 -12.12
N TYR A 277 -9.55 5.09 -13.17
CA TYR A 277 -8.45 4.24 -13.61
C TYR A 277 -8.20 4.40 -15.11
N GLN A 278 -6.93 4.28 -15.48
CA GLN A 278 -6.53 4.04 -16.86
C GLN A 278 -5.99 2.61 -16.96
N TYR A 279 -6.25 1.96 -18.09
CA TYR A 279 -5.90 0.55 -18.30
C TYR A 279 -5.04 0.37 -19.53
N ASN A 280 -4.18 -0.63 -19.49
CA ASN A 280 -3.48 -1.10 -20.68
C ASN A 280 -4.40 -1.98 -21.56
N ALA A 281 -3.88 -2.43 -22.71
CA ALA A 281 -4.59 -3.30 -23.65
C ALA A 281 -5.02 -4.65 -23.05
N ARG A 282 -4.37 -5.08 -21.96
CA ARG A 282 -4.70 -6.30 -21.21
C ARG A 282 -5.67 -6.06 -20.05
N ARG A 283 -6.22 -4.83 -19.93
CA ARG A 283 -7.18 -4.41 -18.89
C ARG A 283 -6.62 -4.43 -17.46
N PHE A 284 -5.30 -4.32 -17.31
CA PHE A 284 -4.68 -4.04 -16.02
C PHE A 284 -4.58 -2.52 -15.83
N ALA A 285 -4.93 -2.04 -14.64
CA ALA A 285 -4.83 -0.62 -14.33
C ALA A 285 -3.37 -0.17 -14.37
N THR A 286 -3.04 0.85 -15.15
CA THR A 286 -1.69 1.45 -15.20
C THR A 286 -1.60 2.71 -14.37
N ARG A 287 -2.75 3.33 -14.07
CA ARG A 287 -2.87 4.55 -13.28
C ARG A 287 -4.19 4.55 -12.52
N SER A 288 -4.20 5.05 -11.29
CA SER A 288 -5.40 5.46 -10.57
C SER A 288 -5.32 6.93 -10.17
N THR A 289 -6.47 7.58 -10.05
CA THR A 289 -6.59 8.92 -9.47
C THR A 289 -7.79 8.97 -8.57
N ASP A 290 -7.61 9.44 -7.34
CA ASP A 290 -8.71 9.60 -6.39
C ASP A 290 -9.37 10.99 -6.48
N SER A 291 -10.38 11.21 -5.62
CA SER A 291 -11.11 12.47 -5.55
C SER A 291 -10.28 13.65 -5.03
N ASP A 292 -9.18 13.36 -4.34
CA ASP A 292 -8.26 14.38 -3.79
C ASP A 292 -7.13 14.71 -4.78
N GLY A 293 -7.11 14.04 -5.93
CA GLY A 293 -6.14 14.26 -7.00
C GLY A 293 -4.83 13.49 -6.80
N GLU A 294 -4.76 12.59 -5.83
CA GLU A 294 -3.62 11.70 -5.65
C GLU A 294 -3.55 10.69 -6.78
N ILE A 295 -2.32 10.41 -7.24
CA ILE A 295 -2.09 9.54 -8.39
C ILE A 295 -1.24 8.36 -7.96
N LEU A 296 -1.71 7.16 -8.29
CA LEU A 296 -0.89 5.95 -8.25
C LEU A 296 -0.59 5.48 -9.67
N TYR A 297 0.65 5.07 -9.91
CA TYR A 297 1.05 4.35 -11.12
C TYR A 297 1.42 2.92 -10.80
N PHE A 298 1.04 2.01 -11.70
CA PHE A 298 1.32 0.57 -11.59
C PHE A 298 2.21 0.14 -12.75
N ALA A 299 3.38 -0.43 -12.43
CA ALA A 299 4.33 -0.93 -13.41
C ALA A 299 4.40 -2.45 -13.37
N TYR A 300 4.31 -3.07 -14.55
CA TYR A 300 4.25 -4.51 -14.71
C TYR A 300 5.53 -5.08 -15.34
N THR A 301 5.84 -6.34 -15.01
CA THR A 301 6.91 -7.11 -15.66
C THR A 301 6.38 -8.47 -16.10
N ASN A 302 6.98 -9.04 -17.15
CA ASN A 302 6.86 -10.47 -17.44
C ASN A 302 7.93 -11.22 -16.64
N LEU A 303 7.57 -12.39 -16.11
CA LEU A 303 8.50 -13.40 -15.57
C LEU A 303 8.09 -14.80 -16.04
#